data_AF-A0A3A8RUG5-F1
#
_entry.id   AF-A0A3A8RUG5-F1
#
_cell.length_a   1.000
_cell.length_b   1.000
_cell.length_c   1.000
_cell.angle_alpha   90.00
_cell.angle_beta   90.00
_cell.angle_gamma   90.00
#
_symmetry.space_group_name_H-M   'P 1'
#
loop_
_entity.id
_entity.type
_entity.pdbx_description
1 polymer ?
#
loop_
_entity_poly.entity_id
_entity_poly.type
_entity_poly.pdbx_seq_one_letter_code
_entity_poly.pdbx_strand_id
1 'polypeptide(L)'
;MTPPLPGTGPVQVTLAEVNTGIVLDTHGRRFVGGGPPPVLEFASLEEARAFSQRRIQEQPQVECVLKRPSDGHVEVLRADPAQR
;
A
#
# COMPACT_ATOMS: atom_id res chain seq x y z
N MET A 1 -6.13 1.88 31.83
CA MET A 1 -6.00 1.27 30.48
C MET A 1 -6.92 2.05 29.56
N THR A 2 -6.37 2.84 28.64
CA THR A 2 -7.16 3.68 27.71
C THR A 2 -7.63 2.79 26.56
N PRO A 3 -8.92 2.83 26.18
CA PRO A 3 -9.39 2.07 25.02
C PRO A 3 -8.65 2.55 23.76
N PRO A 4 -8.36 1.65 22.79
CA PRO A 4 -7.84 2.06 21.50
C PRO A 4 -8.83 3.05 20.86
N LEU A 5 -8.31 4.17 20.39
CA LEU A 5 -9.12 5.20 19.75
C LEU A 5 -9.84 4.58 18.54
N PRO A 6 -11.15 4.83 18.36
CA PRO A 6 -11.85 4.39 17.16
C PRO A 6 -11.15 4.99 15.93
N GLY A 7 -10.63 4.12 15.05
CA GLY A 7 -9.83 4.51 13.88
C GLY A 7 -8.35 4.12 13.92
N THR A 8 -7.85 3.47 14.97
CA THR A 8 -6.45 2.99 15.09
C THR A 8 -6.28 1.52 14.68
N GLY A 9 -6.94 1.10 13.60
CA GLY A 9 -6.68 -0.23 13.01
C GLY A 9 -5.39 -0.22 12.18
N PRO A 10 -4.66 -1.35 12.10
CA PRO A 10 -3.48 -1.44 11.24
C PRO A 10 -3.88 -1.17 9.79
N VAL A 11 -3.06 -0.38 9.10
CA VAL A 11 -3.22 -0.11 7.66
C VAL A 11 -2.35 -1.10 6.91
N GLN A 12 -2.95 -1.81 5.96
CA GLN A 12 -2.28 -2.77 5.09
C GLN A 12 -1.97 -2.10 3.75
N VAL A 13 -0.72 -2.16 3.32
CA VAL A 13 -0.27 -1.69 2.00
C VAL A 13 0.07 -2.89 1.14
N THR A 14 -0.57 -3.00 -0.01
CA THR A 14 -0.21 -3.94 -1.07
C THR A 14 0.50 -3.18 -2.18
N LEU A 15 1.61 -3.71 -2.68
CA LEU A 15 2.31 -3.16 -3.84
C LEU A 15 1.80 -3.85 -5.11
N ALA A 16 1.60 -3.10 -6.19
CA ALA A 16 1.26 -3.65 -7.49
C ALA A 16 1.98 -2.89 -8.61
N GLU A 17 2.18 -3.54 -9.76
CA GLU A 17 2.72 -2.91 -10.95
C GLU A 17 1.63 -2.10 -11.67
N VAL A 18 1.94 -0.84 -11.98
CA VAL A 18 1.05 0.07 -12.69
C VAL A 18 0.71 -0.53 -14.06
N ASN A 19 -0.55 -0.42 -14.47
CA ASN A 19 -1.13 -0.94 -15.73
C ASN A 19 -1.35 -2.45 -15.81
N THR A 20 -0.58 -3.28 -15.09
CA THR A 20 -0.77 -4.74 -15.13
C THR A 20 -1.54 -5.27 -13.93
N GLY A 21 -1.58 -4.53 -12.81
CA GLY A 21 -2.25 -4.94 -11.58
C GLY A 21 -1.59 -6.16 -10.92
N ILE A 22 -0.40 -6.55 -11.37
CA ILE A 22 0.34 -7.68 -10.81
C ILE A 22 0.84 -7.27 -9.43
N VAL A 23 0.46 -8.03 -8.40
CA VAL A 23 0.95 -7.82 -7.04
C VAL A 23 2.46 -8.01 -7.00
N LEU A 24 3.14 -7.12 -6.29
CA LEU A 24 4.58 -7.16 -6.07
C LEU A 24 4.88 -7.60 -4.63
N ASP A 25 5.99 -8.30 -4.45
CA ASP A 25 6.54 -8.60 -3.14
C ASP A 25 7.17 -7.37 -2.47
N THR A 26 7.64 -7.53 -1.23
CA THR A 26 8.27 -6.45 -0.46
C THR A 26 9.57 -5.93 -1.10
N HIS A 27 10.18 -6.71 -2.00
CA HIS A 27 11.36 -6.36 -2.78
C HIS A 27 11.03 -5.77 -4.16
N GLY A 28 9.75 -5.61 -4.52
CA GLY A 28 9.30 -5.08 -5.80
C GLY A 28 9.33 -6.10 -6.95
N ARG A 29 9.41 -7.40 -6.67
CA ARG A 29 9.35 -8.47 -7.69
C ARG A 29 7.91 -8.95 -7.83
N ARG A 30 7.53 -9.40 -9.03
CA ARG A 30 6.19 -9.95 -9.27
C ARG A 30 5.94 -11.15 -8.36
N PHE A 31 4.89 -11.05 -7.55
CA PHE A 31 4.41 -12.13 -6.72
C PHE A 31 3.49 -13.02 -7.56
N VAL A 32 3.97 -14.21 -7.92
CA VAL A 32 3.24 -15.20 -8.74
C VAL A 32 2.89 -16.44 -7.92
N GLY A 33 2.65 -16.26 -6.61
CA GLY A 33 2.32 -17.34 -5.68
C GLY A 33 0.81 -17.56 -5.52
N GLY A 34 0.39 -18.77 -5.18
CA GLY A 34 -1.02 -19.09 -4.84
C GLY A 34 -1.42 -18.73 -3.40
N GLY A 35 -0.53 -18.10 -2.64
CA GLY A 35 -0.78 -17.67 -1.26
C GLY A 35 -1.42 -16.27 -1.18
N PRO A 36 -1.74 -15.80 0.03
CA PRO A 36 -2.22 -14.44 0.22
C PRO A 36 -1.17 -13.44 -0.30
N PRO A 37 -1.60 -12.32 -0.89
CA PRO A 37 -0.67 -11.30 -1.36
C PRO A 37 0.16 -10.76 -0.19
N PRO A 38 1.45 -10.49 -0.40
CA PRO A 38 2.28 -9.85 0.62
C PRO A 38 1.72 -8.46 0.92
N VAL A 39 1.48 -8.22 2.22
CA VAL A 39 1.02 -6.93 2.74
C VAL A 39 2.04 -6.38 3.72
N LEU A 40 2.23 -5.06 3.68
CA LEU A 40 2.99 -4.32 4.68
C LEU A 40 2.01 -3.69 5.66
N GLU A 41 2.22 -3.88 6.95
CA GLU A 41 1.33 -3.34 7.99
C GLU A 41 1.94 -2.10 8.64
N PHE A 42 1.12 -1.06 8.80
CA PHE A 42 1.49 0.22 9.39
C PHE A 42 0.53 0.57 10.53
N ALA A 43 1.03 1.31 11.53
CA ALA A 43 0.23 1.70 12.68
C ALA A 43 -0.80 2.80 12.33
N SER A 44 -0.56 3.57 11.26
CA SER A 44 -1.42 4.69 10.84
C SER A 44 -1.48 4.86 9.32
N LEU A 45 -2.51 5.57 8.83
CA LEU A 45 -2.59 5.95 7.40
C LEU A 45 -1.47 6.92 7.02
N GLU A 46 -1.05 7.79 7.94
CA GLU A 46 -0.01 8.76 7.68
C GLU A 46 1.33 8.09 7.35
N GLU A 47 1.73 7.11 8.16
CA GLU A 47 2.94 6.31 7.91
C GLU A 47 2.83 5.52 6.59
N ALA A 48 1.68 4.88 6.36
CA ALA A 48 1.43 4.13 5.13
C ALA A 48 1.50 5.02 3.88
N ARG A 49 0.96 6.24 3.96
CA ARG A 49 1.02 7.25 2.88
C ARG A 49 2.44 7.74 2.67
N ALA A 50 3.17 8.07 3.72
CA ALA A 50 4.56 8.51 3.61
C ALA A 50 5.45 7.45 2.95
N PHE A 51 5.30 6.18 3.38
CA PHE A 51 5.96 5.05 2.74
C PHE A 51 5.58 4.93 1.26
N SER A 52 4.29 5.02 0.95
CA SER A 52 3.77 4.86 -0.40
C SER A 52 4.23 5.98 -1.33
N GLN A 53 4.18 7.23 -0.88
CA GLN A 53 4.67 8.39 -1.62
C GLN A 53 6.15 8.25 -1.96
N ARG A 54 6.98 7.85 -1.00
CA ARG A 54 8.40 7.59 -1.26
C ARG A 54 8.58 6.45 -2.26
N ARG A 55 7.81 5.36 -2.12
CA ARG A 55 7.91 4.20 -3.01
C ARG A 55 7.56 4.54 -4.46
N ILE A 56 6.48 5.29 -4.69
CA ILE A 56 6.08 5.68 -6.06
C ILE A 56 7.03 6.71 -6.67
N GLN A 57 7.71 7.53 -5.86
CA GLN A 57 8.75 8.45 -6.34
C GLN A 57 10.02 7.68 -6.77
N GLU A 58 10.45 6.70 -5.97
CA GLU A 58 11.60 5.85 -6.28
C GLU A 58 11.31 4.88 -7.44
N GLN A 59 10.07 4.41 -7.56
CA GLN A 59 9.63 3.41 -8.54
C GLN A 59 8.27 3.81 -9.13
N PRO A 60 8.23 4.69 -10.16
CA PRO A 60 6.98 5.20 -10.72
C PRO A 60 6.11 4.16 -11.43
N GLN A 61 6.67 2.97 -11.69
CA GLN A 61 5.95 1.81 -12.21
C GLN A 61 5.21 1.00 -11.13
N VAL A 62 5.27 1.42 -9.87
CA VAL A 62 4.59 0.78 -8.74
C VAL A 62 3.41 1.64 -8.30
N GLU A 63 2.30 1.00 -7.98
CA GLU A 63 1.19 1.58 -7.22
C GLU A 63 1.07 0.89 -5.86
N CYS A 64 0.66 1.68 -4.86
CA CYS A 64 0.47 1.25 -3.48
C CYS A 64 -1.02 1.31 -3.15
N VAL A 65 -1.59 0.18 -2.78
CA VAL A 65 -2.99 0.05 -2.34
C VAL A 65 -3.03 -0.02 -0.83
N LEU A 66 -3.49 1.05 -0.19
CA LEU A 66 -3.70 1.17 1.25
C LEU A 66 -5.10 0.67 1.57
N LYS A 67 -5.21 -0.22 2.55
CA LYS A 67 -6.47 -0.74 3.06
C LYS A 67 -6.46 -0.61 4.58
N ARG A 68 -7.53 -0.08 5.15
CA ARG A 68 -7.73 -0.07 6.60
C ARG A 68 -8.95 -0.94 6.92
N PRO A 69 -8.75 -2.19 7.36
CA PRO A 69 -9.86 -3.11 7.61
C PRO A 69 -10.83 -2.63 8.69
N SER A 70 -10.37 -1.78 9.62
CA SER A 70 -11.19 -1.31 10.76
C SER A 70 -12.37 -0.42 10.35
N ASP A 71 -12.26 0.31 9.24
CA ASP A 71 -13.29 1.22 8.74
C ASP A 71 -13.62 1.02 7.26
N GLY A 72 -13.02 0.01 6.61
CA GLY A 72 -13.22 -0.30 5.20
C GLY A 72 -12.58 0.73 4.25
N HIS A 73 -11.70 1.61 4.73
CA HIS A 73 -11.03 2.60 3.89
C HIS A 73 -10.09 1.92 2.88
N VAL A 74 -10.17 2.33 1.61
CA VAL A 74 -9.27 1.91 0.54
C VAL A 74 -8.78 3.13 -0.22
N GLU A 75 -7.47 3.25 -0.38
CA GLU A 75 -6.80 4.34 -1.09
C GLU A 75 -5.72 3.76 -2.01
N VAL A 76 -5.59 4.31 -3.22
CA VAL A 76 -4.57 3.89 -4.19
C VAL A 76 -3.67 5.09 -4.51
N LEU A 77 -2.37 4.93 -4.27
CA LEU A 77 -1.35 5.91 -4.65
C LEU A 77 -0.52 5.37 -5.80
N ARG A 78 -0.33 6.18 -6.83
CA ARG A 78 0.50 5.88 -8.01
C ARG A 78 1.18 7.14 -8.48
N ALA A 79 2.33 7.02 -9.13
CA ALA A 79 2.96 8.17 -9.77
C ALA A 79 2.05 8.72 -10.87
N ASP A 80 1.90 10.05 -10.94
CA ASP A 80 1.08 10.68 -11.97
C ASP A 80 1.78 10.55 -13.33
N PRO A 81 1.17 9.87 -14.34
CA PRO A 81 1.78 9.76 -15.65
C PRO A 81 1.88 11.10 -16.39
N ALA A 82 1.18 12.15 -15.92
CA ALA A 82 1.16 13.48 -16.55
C ALA A 82 2.38 14.36 -16.21
N GLN A 83 3.38 13.86 -15.46
CA GLN A 83 4.61 14.61 -15.14
C GLN A 83 5.80 14.28 -16.07
N ARG A 84 5.55 13.86 -17.32
CA ARG A 84 6.58 13.70 -18.35
C ARG A 84 6.52 14.79 -19.42
#